data_AF-A0A3B0WUB2-F1
#
_entry.id   AF-A0A3B0WUB2-F1
#
_cell.length_a   1.000
_cell.length_b   1.000
_cell.length_c   1.000
_cell.angle_alpha   90.00
_cell.angle_beta   90.00
_cell.angle_gamma   90.00
#
_symmetry.space_group_name_H-M   'P 1'
#
loop_
_entity.id
_entity.type
_entity.pdbx_description
1 polymer ?
#
loop_
_entity_poly.entity_id
_entity_poly.type
_entity_poly.pdbx_seq_one_letter_code
_entity_poly.pdbx_strand_id
1 'polypeptide(L)'
;SVGYRVKSPQGVHFRQWATALIKEYLIKGFAMNDERLKEAGGGHYFDELLARIRDIRSSEKVFWRKVLDVYATSIDYDPKTEQSLMVFKTIQNKMHWASHGETAAETVYNRVDSTKAHIGLTHFKGENPTKQETQIAKNYLNADELNILNRMVSAFLEIAEIQALDRNPMYMSDWVKQLDKFLALTNKDILQHAGTMSKQQAMAKAHSEYALYKEKTKNRISQVERDFIKQLDHKSKELKR
;
A
#
# COMPACT_ATOMS: atom_id res chain seq x y z
N SER A 1 -12.96 14.22 -35.17
CA SER A 1 -14.14 13.98 -34.31
C SER A 1 -14.23 12.49 -34.05
N VAL A 2 -13.97 12.03 -32.81
CA VAL A 2 -13.92 10.59 -32.51
C VAL A 2 -15.36 10.04 -32.42
N GLY A 3 -15.91 9.64 -33.57
CA GLY A 3 -16.85 8.52 -33.74
C GLY A 3 -18.21 8.49 -33.02
N TYR A 4 -18.67 9.53 -32.31
CA TYR A 4 -19.85 9.43 -31.43
C TYR A 4 -21.21 9.82 -32.04
N ARG A 5 -21.40 9.64 -33.35
CA ARG A 5 -22.60 10.10 -34.09
C ARG A 5 -23.34 8.96 -34.81
N VAL A 6 -23.68 7.90 -34.07
CA VAL A 6 -24.65 6.89 -34.52
C VAL A 6 -26.05 7.40 -34.20
N LYS A 7 -26.92 7.52 -35.23
CA LYS A 7 -28.27 8.09 -35.12
C LYS A 7 -29.38 7.07 -34.84
N SER A 8 -29.05 5.78 -34.68
CA SER A 8 -30.07 4.78 -34.34
C SER A 8 -30.58 4.99 -32.91
N PRO A 9 -31.84 4.63 -32.62
CA PRO A 9 -32.37 4.66 -31.25
C PRO A 9 -31.48 3.89 -30.25
N GLN A 10 -30.98 2.73 -30.65
CA GLN A 10 -30.02 1.93 -29.87
C GLN A 10 -28.70 2.68 -29.64
N GLY A 11 -28.21 3.41 -30.65
CA GLY A 11 -27.03 4.25 -30.54
C GLY A 11 -27.24 5.44 -29.59
N VAL A 12 -28.46 5.99 -29.48
CA VAL A 12 -28.77 7.03 -28.49
C VAL A 12 -28.71 6.46 -27.07
N HIS A 13 -29.35 5.32 -26.81
CA HIS A 13 -29.32 4.65 -25.50
C HIS A 13 -27.90 4.27 -25.06
N PHE A 14 -27.10 3.69 -25.98
CA PHE A 14 -25.71 3.36 -25.69
C PHE A 14 -24.90 4.61 -25.31
N ARG A 15 -25.07 5.72 -26.04
CA ARG A 15 -24.34 6.96 -25.75
C ARG A 15 -24.73 7.55 -24.40
N GLN A 16 -26.01 7.52 -24.04
CA GLN A 16 -26.46 7.98 -22.72
C GLN A 16 -25.85 7.13 -21.60
N TRP A 17 -25.91 5.80 -21.74
CA TRP A 17 -25.32 4.84 -20.81
C TRP A 17 -23.79 5.06 -20.66
N ALA A 18 -23.06 5.12 -21.78
CA ALA A 18 -21.62 5.29 -21.77
C ALA A 18 -21.19 6.65 -21.22
N THR A 19 -21.94 7.72 -21.52
CA THR A 19 -21.67 9.05 -20.98
C THR A 19 -21.84 9.08 -19.46
N ALA A 20 -22.87 8.41 -18.93
CA ALA A 20 -23.08 8.30 -17.49
C ALA A 20 -21.91 7.56 -16.82
N LEU A 21 -21.49 6.42 -17.38
CA LEU A 21 -20.39 5.60 -16.86
C LEU A 21 -19.05 6.36 -16.90
N ILE A 22 -18.74 7.05 -17.99
CA ILE A 22 -17.53 7.87 -18.12
C ILE A 22 -17.56 9.03 -17.13
N LYS A 23 -18.70 9.73 -17.00
CA LYS A 23 -18.85 10.83 -16.05
C LYS A 23 -18.62 10.37 -14.62
N GLU A 24 -19.19 9.23 -14.24
CA GLU A 24 -18.97 8.65 -12.91
C GLU A 24 -17.48 8.36 -12.67
N TYR A 25 -16.82 7.68 -13.61
CA TYR A 25 -15.40 7.36 -13.51
C TYR A 25 -14.52 8.62 -13.42
N LEU A 26 -14.82 9.66 -14.19
CA LEU A 26 -14.06 10.92 -14.16
C LEU A 26 -14.18 11.66 -12.82
N ILE A 27 -15.33 11.57 -12.15
CA ILE A 27 -15.57 12.24 -10.86
C ILE A 27 -15.02 11.41 -9.70
N LYS A 28 -15.31 10.10 -9.67
CA LYS A 28 -15.05 9.23 -8.52
C LYS A 28 -13.74 8.45 -8.64
N GLY A 29 -13.21 8.29 -9.85
CA GLY A 29 -12.09 7.40 -10.15
C GLY A 29 -12.46 5.92 -10.30
N PHE A 30 -13.74 5.56 -10.21
CA PHE A 30 -14.25 4.21 -10.42
C PHE A 30 -15.69 4.25 -10.94
N ALA A 31 -16.14 3.17 -11.58
CA ALA A 31 -17.54 2.92 -11.94
C ALA A 31 -17.84 1.43 -11.65
N MET A 32 -19.02 1.14 -11.12
CA MET A 32 -19.37 -0.20 -10.64
C MET A 32 -20.82 -0.55 -11.00
N ASN A 33 -21.07 -1.82 -11.29
CA ASN A 33 -22.43 -2.33 -11.46
C ASN A 33 -22.81 -3.14 -10.23
N ASP A 34 -23.40 -2.47 -9.24
CA ASP A 34 -23.75 -3.03 -7.94
C ASP A 34 -24.73 -4.20 -8.04
N GLU A 35 -25.75 -4.10 -8.90
CA GLU A 35 -26.76 -5.17 -9.07
C GLU A 35 -26.12 -6.45 -9.58
N ARG A 36 -25.28 -6.36 -10.61
CA ARG A 36 -24.57 -7.52 -11.15
C ARG A 36 -23.59 -8.15 -10.14
N LEU A 37 -22.94 -7.34 -9.31
CA LEU A 37 -22.07 -7.84 -8.24
C LEU A 37 -22.85 -8.55 -7.13
N LYS A 38 -24.07 -8.08 -6.82
CA LYS A 38 -24.96 -8.70 -5.82
C LYS A 38 -25.58 -10.02 -6.31
N GLU A 39 -26.01 -10.09 -7.57
CA GLU A 39 -26.78 -11.23 -8.09
C GLU A 39 -25.93 -12.46 -8.44
N ALA A 40 -24.71 -12.28 -8.97
CA ALA A 40 -23.83 -13.37 -9.39
C ALA A 40 -22.60 -13.54 -8.47
N GLY A 41 -22.59 -12.87 -7.31
CA GLY A 41 -21.42 -12.77 -6.43
C GLY A 41 -20.18 -12.16 -7.11
N GLY A 42 -20.35 -11.52 -8.27
CA GLY A 42 -19.28 -11.02 -9.13
C GLY A 42 -18.27 -12.05 -9.62
N GLY A 43 -18.43 -13.35 -9.32
CA GLY A 43 -17.44 -14.40 -9.58
C GLY A 43 -16.02 -14.00 -9.17
N HIS A 44 -15.03 -14.37 -9.98
CA HIS A 44 -13.63 -13.97 -9.76
C HIS A 44 -13.39 -12.45 -9.78
N TYR A 45 -14.29 -11.66 -10.39
CA TYR A 45 -14.13 -10.21 -10.46
C TYR A 45 -14.41 -9.52 -9.12
N PHE A 46 -15.24 -10.11 -8.25
CA PHE A 46 -15.43 -9.57 -6.90
C PHE A 46 -14.16 -9.73 -6.07
N ASP A 47 -13.52 -10.90 -6.11
CA ASP A 47 -12.24 -11.14 -5.46
C ASP A 47 -11.13 -10.23 -6.01
N GLU A 48 -11.11 -10.02 -7.33
CA GLU A 48 -10.18 -9.09 -7.98
C GLU A 48 -10.42 -7.64 -7.51
N LEU A 49 -11.68 -7.20 -7.42
CA LEU A 49 -12.03 -5.88 -6.91
C LEU A 49 -11.58 -5.71 -5.46
N LEU A 50 -11.82 -6.71 -4.60
CA LEU A 50 -11.34 -6.70 -3.22
C LEU A 50 -9.81 -6.69 -3.15
N ALA A 51 -9.11 -7.40 -4.04
CA ALA A 51 -7.65 -7.36 -4.12
C ALA A 51 -7.14 -5.97 -4.55
N ARG A 52 -7.76 -5.34 -5.56
CA ARG A 52 -7.44 -3.97 -6.00
C ARG A 52 -7.71 -2.94 -4.93
N ILE A 53 -8.84 -3.03 -4.21
CA ILE A 53 -9.14 -2.13 -3.08
C ILE A 53 -8.09 -2.30 -1.99
N ARG A 54 -7.70 -3.54 -1.67
CA ARG A 54 -6.61 -3.82 -0.72
C ARG A 54 -5.29 -3.23 -1.21
N ASP A 55 -5.00 -3.31 -2.51
CA ASP A 55 -3.79 -2.75 -3.10
C ASP A 55 -3.78 -1.20 -3.11
N ILE A 56 -4.92 -0.56 -3.40
CA ILE A 56 -5.07 0.90 -3.30
C ILE A 56 -4.87 1.36 -1.85
N ARG A 57 -5.45 0.64 -0.89
CA ARG A 57 -5.21 0.84 0.55
C ARG A 57 -3.76 0.54 0.92
N SER A 58 -3.00 -0.13 0.07
CA SER A 58 -1.71 -0.72 0.40
C SER A 58 -0.59 0.30 0.48
N SER A 59 -0.71 1.54 -0.01
CA SER A 59 0.36 2.51 0.29
C SER A 59 0.49 2.63 1.82
N GLU A 60 1.67 2.34 2.36
CA GLU A 60 1.87 2.24 3.82
C GLU A 60 1.39 3.52 4.54
N LYS A 61 1.50 4.67 3.87
CA LYS A 61 0.95 5.95 4.33
C LYS A 61 -0.58 5.99 4.43
N VAL A 62 -1.31 5.59 3.38
CA VAL A 62 -2.79 5.60 3.40
C VAL A 62 -3.32 4.53 4.35
N PHE A 63 -2.64 3.39 4.40
CA PHE A 63 -2.92 2.29 5.30
C PHE A 63 -2.89 2.72 6.76
N TRP A 64 -1.77 3.30 7.20
CA TRP A 64 -1.62 3.79 8.58
C TRP A 64 -2.43 5.04 8.87
N ARG A 65 -2.80 5.82 7.85
CA ARG A 65 -3.72 6.96 8.04
C ARG A 65 -5.09 6.50 8.54
N LYS A 66 -5.66 5.43 7.98
CA LYS A 66 -6.93 4.90 8.48
C LYS A 66 -6.87 4.41 9.91
N VAL A 67 -5.74 3.76 10.25
CA VAL A 67 -5.45 3.36 11.62
C VAL A 67 -5.45 4.61 12.50
N LEU A 68 -4.71 5.66 12.14
CA LEU A 68 -4.72 6.95 12.85
C LEU A 68 -6.11 7.61 12.96
N ASP A 69 -6.96 7.49 11.94
CA ASP A 69 -8.33 8.04 11.97
C ASP A 69 -9.14 7.40 13.11
N VAL A 70 -8.96 6.10 13.37
CA VAL A 70 -9.56 5.41 14.53
C VAL A 70 -8.99 5.96 15.84
N TYR A 71 -7.67 6.09 15.95
CA TYR A 71 -7.05 6.60 17.19
C TYR A 71 -7.46 8.03 17.50
N ALA A 72 -7.66 8.86 16.48
CA ALA A 72 -8.13 10.22 16.63
C ALA A 72 -9.55 10.31 17.23
N THR A 73 -10.31 9.21 17.26
CA THR A 73 -11.60 9.13 17.96
C THR A 73 -11.45 8.95 19.47
N SER A 74 -10.24 8.67 19.97
CA SER A 74 -10.01 8.45 21.40
C SER A 74 -10.22 9.73 22.20
N ILE A 75 -10.80 9.60 23.40
CA ILE A 75 -11.09 10.74 24.28
C ILE A 75 -9.83 11.52 24.65
N ASP A 76 -8.73 10.81 24.88
CA ASP A 76 -7.44 11.33 25.32
C ASP A 76 -6.46 11.61 24.18
N TYR A 77 -6.91 11.58 22.91
CA TYR A 77 -6.03 11.81 21.78
C TYR A 77 -5.52 13.26 21.72
N ASP A 78 -4.20 13.42 21.81
CA ASP A 78 -3.51 14.68 21.49
C ASP A 78 -2.34 14.38 20.53
N PRO A 79 -2.34 14.95 19.30
CA PRO A 79 -1.29 14.72 18.30
C PRO A 79 0.10 15.23 18.72
N LYS A 80 0.19 16.09 19.73
CA LYS A 80 1.45 16.67 20.21
C LYS A 80 2.10 15.84 21.32
N THR A 81 1.41 14.84 21.85
CA THR A 81 1.91 14.03 22.95
C THR A 81 2.87 12.95 22.47
N GLU A 82 3.90 12.69 23.27
CA GLU A 82 4.79 11.54 23.07
C GLU A 82 4.01 10.22 23.14
N GLN A 83 2.98 10.15 24.00
CA GLN A 83 2.10 9.01 24.14
C GLN A 83 1.41 8.62 22.82
N SER A 84 0.88 9.59 22.07
CA SER A 84 0.25 9.33 20.76
C SER A 84 1.23 8.72 19.75
N LEU A 85 2.45 9.25 19.70
CA LEU A 85 3.53 8.69 18.86
C LEU A 85 3.94 7.28 19.30
N MET A 86 4.00 7.03 20.62
CA MET A 86 4.37 5.73 21.18
C MET A 86 3.30 4.67 20.90
N VAL A 87 2.03 4.99 21.09
CA VAL A 87 0.90 4.10 20.78
C VAL A 87 0.95 3.69 19.31
N PHE A 88 1.05 4.66 18.40
CA PHE A 88 1.14 4.37 16.96
C PHE A 88 2.31 3.44 16.61
N LYS A 89 3.51 3.69 17.15
CA LYS A 89 4.68 2.83 16.96
C LYS A 89 4.42 1.40 17.46
N THR A 90 3.79 1.27 18.62
CA THR A 90 3.45 -0.04 19.22
C THR A 90 2.52 -0.84 18.31
N ILE A 91 1.47 -0.22 17.78
CA ILE A 91 0.51 -0.88 16.88
C ILE A 91 1.16 -1.29 15.58
N GLN A 92 1.93 -0.39 14.97
CA GLN A 92 2.67 -0.70 13.74
C GLN A 92 3.57 -1.91 13.97
N ASN A 93 4.39 -1.90 15.02
CA ASN A 93 5.31 -2.99 15.30
C ASN A 93 4.60 -4.31 15.63
N LYS A 94 3.49 -4.29 16.39
CA LYS A 94 2.69 -5.49 16.66
C LYS A 94 2.09 -6.08 15.39
N MET A 95 1.59 -5.25 14.47
CA MET A 95 1.05 -5.71 13.19
C MET A 95 2.13 -6.30 12.27
N HIS A 96 3.29 -5.64 12.16
CA HIS A 96 4.42 -6.17 11.40
C HIS A 96 4.87 -7.51 11.98
N TRP A 97 5.03 -7.59 13.30
CA TRP A 97 5.43 -8.81 13.99
C TRP A 97 4.45 -9.97 13.77
N ALA A 98 3.15 -9.74 13.96
CA ALA A 98 2.13 -10.76 13.72
C ALA A 98 2.09 -11.23 12.25
N SER A 99 2.55 -10.39 11.32
CA SER A 99 2.53 -10.68 9.88
C SER A 99 3.71 -11.54 9.45
N HIS A 100 4.93 -11.19 9.89
CA HIS A 100 6.18 -11.76 9.36
C HIS A 100 7.30 -11.88 10.39
N GLY A 101 7.03 -11.64 11.69
CA GLY A 101 7.97 -11.90 12.78
C GLY A 101 9.05 -10.83 12.98
N GLU A 102 8.96 -9.69 12.31
CA GLU A 102 9.88 -8.57 12.47
C GLU A 102 9.13 -7.28 12.78
N THR A 103 9.72 -6.37 13.56
CA THR A 103 9.25 -4.98 13.64
C THR A 103 9.53 -4.24 12.32
N ALA A 104 8.90 -3.09 12.10
CA ALA A 104 9.13 -2.30 10.88
C ALA A 104 10.61 -1.90 10.72
N ALA A 105 11.29 -1.56 11.82
CA ALA A 105 12.71 -1.21 11.81
C ALA A 105 13.61 -2.42 11.49
N GLU A 106 13.32 -3.59 12.09
CA GLU A 106 14.03 -4.84 11.80
C GLU A 106 13.83 -5.26 10.34
N THR A 107 12.61 -5.16 9.81
CA THR A 107 12.31 -5.47 8.40
C THR A 107 13.21 -4.67 7.47
N VAL A 108 13.26 -3.34 7.65
CA VAL A 108 14.11 -2.46 6.83
C VAL A 108 15.58 -2.82 7.02
N TYR A 109 16.04 -2.94 8.27
CA TYR A 109 17.45 -3.18 8.56
C TYR A 109 17.92 -4.54 8.01
N ASN A 110 17.16 -5.61 8.21
CA ASN A 110 17.55 -6.96 7.82
C ASN A 110 17.47 -7.17 6.31
N ARG A 111 16.50 -6.54 5.64
CA ARG A 111 16.19 -6.83 4.23
C ARG A 111 16.85 -5.88 3.23
N VAL A 112 17.24 -4.66 3.66
CA VAL A 112 17.92 -3.71 2.78
C VAL A 112 19.33 -4.18 2.42
N ASP A 113 19.61 -4.28 1.12
CA ASP A 113 20.86 -4.84 0.61
C ASP A 113 21.14 -4.38 -0.84
N SER A 114 22.18 -3.57 -1.04
CA SER A 114 22.59 -3.04 -2.35
C SER A 114 23.18 -4.08 -3.31
N THR A 115 23.37 -5.32 -2.88
CA THR A 115 23.78 -6.44 -3.75
C THR A 115 22.58 -7.11 -4.42
N LYS A 116 21.39 -6.99 -3.83
CA LYS A 116 20.14 -7.54 -4.38
C LYS A 116 19.57 -6.63 -5.46
N ALA A 117 18.75 -7.21 -6.35
CA ALA A 117 17.94 -6.45 -7.28
C ALA A 117 17.09 -5.42 -6.52
N HIS A 118 17.05 -4.18 -7.02
CA HIS A 118 16.29 -3.07 -6.43
C HIS A 118 16.53 -2.87 -4.91
N ILE A 119 17.73 -3.17 -4.42
CA ILE A 119 18.12 -3.00 -3.00
C ILE A 119 17.31 -3.91 -2.05
N GLY A 120 16.72 -4.99 -2.58
CA GLY A 120 15.85 -5.90 -1.82
C GLY A 120 14.39 -5.46 -1.76
N LEU A 121 14.00 -4.36 -2.41
CA LEU A 121 12.61 -3.92 -2.48
C LEU A 121 11.81 -4.81 -3.44
N THR A 122 10.62 -5.21 -2.99
CA THR A 122 9.63 -5.98 -3.76
C THR A 122 8.53 -5.08 -4.34
N HIS A 123 8.27 -3.93 -3.71
CA HIS A 123 7.24 -2.98 -4.13
C HIS A 123 7.83 -1.56 -4.16
N PHE A 124 7.83 -0.92 -5.33
CA PHE A 124 8.23 0.48 -5.50
C PHE A 124 7.62 1.05 -6.79
N LYS A 125 7.61 2.37 -6.93
CA LYS A 125 7.07 3.06 -8.10
C LYS A 125 8.15 3.31 -9.15
N GLY A 126 7.81 3.09 -10.41
CA GLY A 126 8.71 3.33 -11.55
C GLY A 126 9.73 2.22 -11.75
N GLU A 127 10.77 2.49 -12.54
CA GLU A 127 11.80 1.48 -12.89
C GLU A 127 12.86 1.28 -11.82
N ASN A 128 13.15 2.32 -11.03
CA ASN A 128 14.20 2.31 -10.02
C ASN A 128 13.67 2.82 -8.69
N PRO A 129 14.05 2.17 -7.58
CA PRO A 129 13.62 2.60 -6.25
C PRO A 129 14.20 3.97 -5.89
N THR A 130 13.43 4.71 -5.11
CA THR A 130 13.84 6.00 -4.52
C THR A 130 14.40 5.83 -3.12
N LYS A 131 15.19 6.81 -2.65
CA LYS A 131 15.70 6.83 -1.27
C LYS A 131 14.59 6.83 -0.21
N GLN A 132 13.41 7.35 -0.54
CA GLN A 132 12.28 7.36 0.38
C GLN A 132 11.66 5.96 0.50
N GLU A 133 11.59 5.22 -0.61
CA GLU A 133 11.05 3.87 -0.62
C GLU A 133 11.89 2.87 0.15
N THR A 134 13.21 3.09 0.29
CA THR A 134 14.08 2.23 1.11
C THR A 134 13.81 2.35 2.62
N GLN A 135 13.03 3.33 3.05
CA GLN A 135 12.70 3.54 4.47
C GLN A 135 11.35 2.91 4.86
N ILE A 136 10.63 2.35 3.89
CA ILE A 136 9.27 1.84 4.04
C ILE A 136 9.34 0.32 4.20
N ALA A 137 9.02 -0.18 5.40
CA ALA A 137 9.16 -1.59 5.75
C ALA A 137 8.31 -2.50 4.84
N LYS A 138 7.09 -2.06 4.53
CA LYS A 138 6.17 -2.78 3.63
C LYS A 138 6.79 -3.08 2.26
N ASN A 139 7.65 -2.19 1.75
CA ASN A 139 8.25 -2.36 0.44
C ASN A 139 9.26 -3.53 0.35
N TYR A 140 9.60 -4.14 1.48
CA TYR A 140 10.46 -5.33 1.57
C TYR A 140 9.69 -6.63 1.80
N LEU A 141 8.36 -6.57 1.90
CA LEU A 141 7.52 -7.73 2.15
C LEU A 141 7.23 -8.48 0.86
N ASN A 142 7.26 -9.81 0.91
CA ASN A 142 6.80 -10.63 -0.20
C ASN A 142 5.26 -10.59 -0.33
N ALA A 143 4.71 -11.20 -1.38
CA ALA A 143 3.27 -11.17 -1.66
C ALA A 143 2.41 -11.76 -0.53
N ASP A 144 2.87 -12.84 0.10
CA ASP A 144 2.14 -13.52 1.16
C ASP A 144 2.17 -12.74 2.48
N GLU A 145 3.35 -12.27 2.89
CA GLU A 145 3.53 -11.40 4.06
C GLU A 145 2.69 -10.13 3.93
N LEU A 146 2.70 -9.53 2.74
CA LEU A 146 1.93 -8.33 2.48
C LEU A 146 0.41 -8.59 2.50
N ASN A 147 -0.04 -9.71 1.93
CA ASN A 147 -1.45 -10.13 1.97
C ASN A 147 -1.92 -10.35 3.41
N ILE A 148 -1.10 -11.02 4.24
CA ILE A 148 -1.36 -11.24 5.66
C ILE A 148 -1.47 -9.90 6.40
N LEU A 149 -0.48 -9.00 6.23
CA LEU A 149 -0.49 -7.68 6.86
C LEU A 149 -1.74 -6.87 6.47
N ASN A 150 -2.07 -6.83 5.18
CA ASN A 150 -3.26 -6.12 4.68
C ASN A 150 -4.56 -6.68 5.29
N ARG A 151 -4.66 -8.01 5.44
CA ARG A 151 -5.84 -8.67 6.02
C ARG A 151 -5.97 -8.38 7.52
N MET A 152 -4.88 -8.46 8.28
CA MET A 152 -4.92 -8.20 9.72
C MET A 152 -5.33 -6.77 10.03
N VAL A 153 -4.79 -5.79 9.31
CA VAL A 153 -5.19 -4.40 9.52
C VAL A 153 -6.61 -4.13 9.05
N SER A 154 -7.04 -4.74 7.94
CA SER A 154 -8.45 -4.61 7.52
C SER A 154 -9.38 -5.13 8.61
N ALA A 155 -9.14 -6.33 9.14
CA ALA A 155 -9.93 -6.90 10.23
C ALA A 155 -9.92 -6.02 11.50
N PHE A 156 -8.76 -5.46 11.86
CA PHE A 156 -8.67 -4.55 13.00
C PHE A 156 -9.45 -3.24 12.79
N LEU A 157 -9.47 -2.69 11.58
CA LEU A 157 -10.29 -1.52 11.25
C LEU A 157 -11.79 -1.82 11.36
N GLU A 158 -12.24 -3.00 10.93
CA GLU A 158 -13.65 -3.41 11.11
C GLU A 158 -14.02 -3.47 12.60
N ILE A 159 -13.13 -4.01 13.45
CA ILE A 159 -13.33 -4.03 14.91
C ILE A 159 -13.45 -2.61 15.45
N ALA A 160 -12.60 -1.69 14.98
CA ALA A 160 -12.65 -0.30 15.39
C ALA A 160 -13.92 0.41 14.96
N GLU A 161 -14.40 0.14 13.75
CA GLU A 161 -15.64 0.71 13.24
C GLU A 161 -16.85 0.22 14.04
N ILE A 162 -16.88 -1.07 14.43
CA ILE A 162 -17.91 -1.60 15.33
C ILE A 162 -17.90 -0.87 16.68
N GLN A 163 -16.73 -0.69 17.30
CA GLN A 163 -16.63 0.02 18.58
C GLN A 163 -17.12 1.47 18.48
N ALA A 164 -16.81 2.14 17.36
CA ALA A 164 -17.29 3.50 17.10
C ALA A 164 -18.81 3.56 16.90
N LEU A 165 -19.39 2.58 16.18
CA LEU A 165 -20.85 2.47 15.96
C LEU A 165 -21.61 2.21 17.26
N ASP A 166 -21.05 1.36 18.14
CA ASP A 166 -21.60 1.07 19.46
C ASP A 166 -21.48 2.25 20.45
N ARG A 167 -20.82 3.35 20.04
CA ARG A 167 -20.56 4.54 20.84
C ARG A 167 -19.83 4.24 22.14
N ASN A 168 -19.00 3.20 22.14
CA ASN A 168 -18.17 2.87 23.28
C ASN A 168 -17.05 3.92 23.40
N PRO A 169 -16.95 4.63 24.54
CA PRO A 169 -15.87 5.57 24.74
C PRO A 169 -14.54 4.82 24.82
N MET A 170 -13.60 5.16 23.93
CA MET A 170 -12.29 4.52 23.85
C MET A 170 -11.18 5.51 24.22
N TYR A 171 -10.19 5.04 24.98
CA TYR A 171 -8.93 5.73 25.19
C TYR A 171 -7.83 5.13 24.29
N MET A 172 -6.74 5.87 24.03
CA MET A 172 -5.63 5.36 23.22
C MET A 172 -5.07 4.03 23.75
N SER A 173 -5.04 3.85 25.07
CA SER A 173 -4.60 2.61 25.70
C SER A 173 -5.55 1.42 25.46
N ASP A 174 -6.85 1.68 25.32
CA ASP A 174 -7.85 0.63 25.09
C ASP A 174 -7.74 0.07 23.68
N TRP A 175 -7.38 0.90 22.72
CA TRP A 175 -7.08 0.42 21.36
C TRP A 175 -5.86 -0.50 21.31
N VAL A 176 -4.84 -0.28 22.14
CA VAL A 176 -3.69 -1.20 22.25
C VAL A 176 -4.14 -2.52 22.87
N LYS A 177 -4.94 -2.48 23.95
CA LYS A 177 -5.50 -3.70 24.56
C LYS A 177 -6.40 -4.46 23.58
N GLN A 178 -7.20 -3.75 22.79
CA GLN A 178 -8.07 -4.35 21.79
C GLN A 178 -7.28 -5.02 20.67
N LEU A 179 -6.17 -4.40 20.25
CA LEU A 179 -5.23 -5.01 19.33
C LEU A 179 -4.63 -6.29 19.91
N ASP A 180 -4.18 -6.27 21.17
CA ASP A 180 -3.62 -7.46 21.82
C ASP A 180 -4.62 -8.61 21.89
N LYS A 181 -5.89 -8.33 22.23
CA LYS A 181 -6.98 -9.32 22.18
C LYS A 181 -7.19 -9.87 20.78
N PHE A 182 -7.22 -9.00 19.77
CA PHE A 182 -7.37 -9.40 18.37
C PHE A 182 -6.23 -10.33 17.94
N LEU A 183 -4.98 -9.95 18.21
CA LEU A 183 -3.82 -10.76 17.84
C LEU A 183 -3.82 -12.12 18.56
N ALA A 184 -4.19 -12.16 19.84
CA ALA A 184 -4.31 -13.41 20.60
C ALA A 184 -5.30 -14.39 19.95
N LEU A 185 -6.45 -13.89 19.46
CA LEU A 185 -7.46 -14.71 18.79
C LEU A 185 -6.99 -15.30 17.45
N THR A 186 -5.98 -14.67 16.82
CA THR A 186 -5.44 -15.13 15.54
C THR A 186 -4.35 -16.19 15.65
N ASN A 187 -4.05 -16.68 16.87
CA ASN A 187 -2.93 -17.61 17.16
C ASN A 187 -1.58 -17.10 16.61
N LYS A 188 -1.39 -15.78 16.61
CA LYS A 188 -0.13 -15.14 16.21
C LYS A 188 0.69 -14.81 17.44
N ASP A 189 2.00 -14.90 17.32
CA ASP A 189 2.91 -14.40 18.35
C ASP A 189 2.70 -12.89 18.52
N ILE A 190 2.48 -12.47 19.75
CA ILE A 190 2.30 -11.06 20.08
C ILE A 190 3.65 -10.50 20.49
N LEU A 191 4.06 -9.40 19.87
CA LEU A 191 5.27 -8.68 20.26
C LEU A 191 5.14 -8.18 21.72
N GLN A 192 6.01 -8.70 22.60
CA GLN A 192 6.11 -8.34 24.03
C GLN A 192 7.31 -7.45 24.35
N HIS A 193 8.16 -7.14 23.37
CA HIS A 193 9.36 -6.31 23.53
C HIS A 193 9.42 -5.19 22.47
N ALA A 194 10.39 -4.29 22.57
CA ALA A 194 10.51 -3.14 21.66
C ALA A 194 11.13 -3.47 20.28
N GLY A 195 11.39 -4.74 19.99
CA GLY A 195 12.31 -5.17 18.94
C GLY A 195 13.78 -5.05 19.37
N THR A 196 14.69 -5.43 18.48
CA THR A 196 16.14 -5.37 18.67
C THR A 196 16.78 -4.17 17.96
N MET A 197 16.15 -3.64 16.91
CA MET A 197 16.70 -2.58 16.07
C MET A 197 15.96 -1.25 16.24
N SER A 198 16.71 -0.16 16.36
CA SER A 198 16.12 1.19 16.38
C SER A 198 15.80 1.69 14.97
N LYS A 199 14.81 2.58 14.88
CA LYS A 199 14.44 3.27 13.63
C LYS A 199 15.62 4.04 13.03
N GLN A 200 16.46 4.66 13.86
CA GLN A 200 17.62 5.43 13.40
C GLN A 200 18.68 4.52 12.76
N GLN A 201 18.95 3.35 13.36
CA GLN A 201 19.87 2.35 12.79
C GLN A 201 19.36 1.82 11.45
N ALA A 202 18.07 1.48 11.37
CA ALA A 202 17.42 1.04 10.13
C ALA A 202 17.53 2.09 9.01
N MET A 203 17.26 3.37 9.32
CA MET A 203 17.36 4.47 8.36
C MET A 203 18.79 4.73 7.90
N ALA A 204 19.76 4.69 8.82
CA ALA A 204 21.17 4.89 8.49
C ALA A 204 21.66 3.80 7.52
N LYS A 205 21.34 2.53 7.80
CA LYS A 205 21.66 1.41 6.91
C LYS A 205 20.98 1.59 5.54
N ALA A 206 19.68 1.87 5.52
CA ALA A 206 18.94 2.03 4.27
C ALA A 206 19.46 3.17 3.39
N HIS A 207 19.93 4.27 4.00
CA HIS A 207 20.55 5.37 3.25
C HIS A 207 21.92 5.01 2.70
N SER A 208 22.72 4.26 3.48
CA SER A 208 24.04 3.78 3.07
C SER A 208 23.93 2.81 1.88
N GLU A 209 23.07 1.79 1.98
CA GLU A 209 22.82 0.83 0.90
C GLU A 209 22.26 1.50 -0.36
N TYR A 210 21.39 2.50 -0.20
CA TYR A 210 20.89 3.28 -1.32
C TYR A 210 21.99 4.05 -2.05
N ALA A 211 22.94 4.63 -1.31
CA ALA A 211 24.07 5.35 -1.90
C ALA A 211 24.95 4.40 -2.72
N LEU A 212 25.24 3.21 -2.18
CA LEU A 212 25.99 2.16 -2.89
C LEU A 212 25.26 1.70 -4.16
N TYR A 213 23.96 1.45 -4.08
CA TYR A 213 23.14 1.08 -5.23
C TYR A 213 23.13 2.17 -6.31
N LYS A 214 23.01 3.44 -5.90
CA LYS A 214 22.99 4.57 -6.83
C LYS A 214 24.31 4.71 -7.57
N GLU A 215 25.45 4.53 -6.90
CA GLU A 215 26.75 4.53 -7.55
C GLU A 215 26.92 3.35 -8.52
N LYS A 216 26.49 2.13 -8.16
CA LYS A 216 26.48 0.97 -9.08
C LYS A 216 25.60 1.20 -10.31
N THR A 217 24.49 1.93 -10.14
CA THR A 217 23.49 2.17 -11.20
C THR A 217 23.81 3.40 -12.03
N LYS A 218 24.78 4.23 -11.63
CA LYS A 218 25.16 5.49 -12.29
C LYS A 218 25.60 5.31 -13.76
N ASN A 219 26.16 4.14 -14.09
CA ASN A 219 26.58 3.78 -15.44
C ASN A 219 25.50 3.01 -16.23
N ARG A 220 24.30 2.78 -15.67
CA ARG A 220 23.19 2.19 -16.43
C ARG A 220 22.54 3.28 -17.27
N ILE A 221 22.57 3.05 -18.58
CA ILE A 221 21.86 3.84 -19.60
C ILE A 221 20.40 4.00 -19.15
N SER A 222 19.97 5.25 -19.01
CA SER A 222 18.61 5.62 -18.61
C SER A 222 17.58 5.14 -19.64
N GLN A 223 16.32 5.01 -19.23
CA GLN A 223 15.25 4.63 -20.15
C GLN A 223 15.13 5.59 -21.35
N VAL A 224 15.37 6.88 -21.12
CA VAL A 224 15.38 7.91 -22.18
C VAL A 224 16.49 7.66 -23.18
N GLU A 225 17.69 7.33 -22.72
CA GLU A 225 18.80 6.99 -23.61
C GLU A 225 18.55 5.66 -24.34
N ARG A 226 17.93 4.66 -23.68
CA ARG A 226 17.52 3.41 -24.34
C ARG A 226 16.49 3.65 -25.43
N ASP A 227 15.49 4.50 -25.17
CA ASP A 227 14.44 4.84 -26.13
C ASP A 227 14.99 5.70 -27.28
N PHE A 228 15.96 6.58 -27.00
CA PHE A 228 16.70 7.33 -28.01
C PHE A 228 17.55 6.42 -28.91
N ILE A 229 18.28 5.47 -28.33
CA ILE A 229 19.06 4.47 -29.08
C ILE A 229 18.13 3.62 -29.96
N LYS A 230 16.98 3.16 -29.44
CA LYS A 230 15.98 2.42 -30.23
C LYS A 230 15.42 3.25 -31.39
N GLN A 231 15.17 4.55 -31.19
CA GLN A 231 14.74 5.44 -32.26
C GLN A 231 15.83 5.60 -33.33
N LEU A 232 17.09 5.78 -32.93
CA LEU A 232 18.22 5.87 -33.85
C LEU A 232 18.40 4.59 -34.67
N ASP A 233 18.28 3.42 -34.05
CA ASP A 233 18.35 2.12 -34.73
C ASP A 233 17.21 1.93 -35.73
N HIS A 234 15.99 2.33 -35.37
CA HIS A 234 14.84 2.27 -36.28
C HIS A 234 15.06 3.18 -37.50
N LYS A 235 15.52 4.41 -37.27
CA LYS A 235 15.79 5.39 -38.33
C LYS A 235 16.95 4.96 -39.23
N SER A 236 17.97 4.31 -38.68
CA SER A 236 19.08 3.72 -39.45
C SER A 236 18.62 2.56 -40.35
N LYS A 237 17.66 1.74 -39.90
CA LYS A 237 17.07 0.67 -40.70
C LYS A 237 16.18 1.19 -41.83
N GLU A 238 15.46 2.29 -41.61
CA GLU A 238 14.67 2.95 -42.65
C GLU A 238 15.54 3.62 -43.72
N LEU A 239 16.68 4.21 -43.35
CA LEU A 239 17.64 4.80 -44.28
C LEU A 239 18.42 3.76 -45.12
N LYS A 240 18.36 2.48 -44.75
CA LYS A 240 18.98 1.36 -45.48
C LYS A 240 18.02 0.62 -46.42
N ARG A 241 16.75 1.05 -46.50
CA ARG A 241 15.77 0.61 -47.49
C ARG A 241 15.64 1.64 -48.60
#